data_AF-A0A336M0H3-F1
#
_entry.id   AF-A0A336M0H3-F1
#
_cell.length_a   1.000
_cell.length_b   1.000
_cell.length_c   1.000
_cell.angle_alpha   90.00
_cell.angle_beta   90.00
_cell.angle_gamma   90.00
#
_symmetry.space_group_name_H-M   'P 1'
#
loop_
_entity.id
_entity.type
_entity.pdbx_description
1 polymer ?
#
loop_
_entity_poly.entity_id
_entity_poly.type
_entity_poly.pdbx_seq_one_letter_code
_entity_poly.pdbx_strand_id
1 'polypeptide(L)' 'MHQDLVYLIQNGTLMFYPFTSEQYRPEIHSAVYRCKLKNLVGAVISREVHVKAGKLNIFVEC' A
#
# COMPACT_ATOMS: atom_id res chain seq x y z
N MET A 1 -10.30 -19.22 -1.16
CA MET A 1 -8.97 -18.64 -0.88
C MET A 1 -9.04 -17.17 -1.22
N HIS A 2 -9.03 -16.28 -0.22
CA HIS A 2 -8.96 -14.84 -0.49
C HIS A 2 -7.51 -14.53 -0.87
N GLN A 3 -7.30 -14.01 -2.08
CA GLN A 3 -5.99 -13.60 -2.53
C GLN A 3 -5.76 -12.17 -2.05
N ASP A 4 -4.81 -11.98 -1.14
CA ASP A 4 -4.48 -10.67 -0.63
C ASP A 4 -3.79 -9.84 -1.74
N LEU A 5 -4.39 -8.71 -2.11
CA LEU A 5 -3.88 -7.81 -3.16
C LEU A 5 -2.73 -6.92 -2.66
N VAL A 6 -2.59 -6.81 -1.33
CA VAL A 6 -1.60 -5.98 -0.65
C VAL A 6 -1.04 -6.73 0.54
N TYR A 7 0.26 -6.61 0.77
CA TYR A 7 0.94 -7.20 1.91
C TYR A 7 1.86 -6.19 2.61
N LEU A 8 1.79 -6.12 3.94
CA LEU A 8 2.68 -5.30 4.75
C LEU A 8 3.85 -6.15 5.24
N ILE A 9 5.05 -5.79 4.78
CA ILE A 9 6.29 -6.42 5.20
C ILE A 9 6.74 -5.77 6.53
N GLN A 10 7.36 -6.56 7.41
CA GLN A 10 7.79 -6.11 8.75
C GLN A 10 8.79 -4.94 8.72
N ASN A 11 9.47 -4.73 7.59
CA ASN A 11 10.40 -3.61 7.39
C ASN A 11 9.69 -2.27 7.10
N GLY A 12 8.36 -2.22 7.07
CA GLY A 12 7.60 -1.01 6.75
C GLY A 12 7.18 -0.89 5.28
N THR A 13 7.56 -1.83 4.42
CA THR A 13 7.17 -1.82 3.01
C THR A 13 5.76 -2.39 2.80
N LEU A 14 4.90 -1.63 2.15
CA LEU A 14 3.61 -2.09 1.63
C LEU A 14 3.77 -2.54 0.17
N MET A 15 3.64 -3.84 -0.09
CA MET A 15 3.78 -4.47 -1.40
C MET A 15 2.41 -4.70 -2.04
N PHE A 16 2.28 -4.36 -3.32
CA PHE A 16 1.07 -4.60 -4.12
C PHE A 16 1.34 -5.75 -5.10
N TYR A 17 0.53 -6.81 -5.03
CA TYR A 17 0.70 -7.98 -5.89
C TYR A 17 0.13 -7.74 -7.30
N PRO A 18 0.64 -8.46 -8.32
CA PRO A 18 -0.04 -8.56 -9.60
C PRO A 18 -1.47 -9.05 -9.43
N PHE A 19 -2.39 -8.45 -10.17
CA PHE A 19 -3.81 -8.75 -10.12
C PHE A 19 -4.41 -8.75 -11.53
N THR A 20 -5.50 -9.49 -11.73
CA THR A 20 -6.26 -9.45 -12.99
C THR A 20 -7.22 -8.27 -13.02
N SER A 21 -7.77 -7.91 -14.18
CA SER A 21 -8.76 -6.83 -14.29
C SER A 21 -9.95 -6.97 -13.34
N GLU A 22 -10.40 -8.20 -13.07
CA GLU A 22 -11.55 -8.53 -12.22
C GLU A 22 -11.24 -8.31 -10.72
N GLN A 23 -9.96 -8.38 -10.38
CA GLN A 23 -9.43 -8.13 -9.04
C GLN A 23 -9.14 -6.66 -8.79
N TYR A 24 -9.40 -5.76 -9.75
CA TYR A 24 -9.21 -4.34 -9.55
C TYR A 24 -10.10 -3.84 -8.40
N ARG A 25 -9.47 -3.14 -7.45
CA ARG A 25 -10.13 -2.48 -6.32
C ARG A 25 -9.63 -1.03 -6.27
N PRO A 26 -10.45 -0.02 -6.56
CA PRO A 26 -10.02 1.39 -6.56
C PRO A 26 -9.35 1.82 -5.25
N GLU A 27 -9.88 1.35 -4.12
CA GLU A 27 -9.34 1.62 -2.77
C GLU A 27 -7.93 1.08 -2.53
N ILE A 28 -7.45 0.18 -3.38
CA ILE A 28 -6.10 -0.39 -3.32
C ILE A 28 -5.24 0.14 -4.46
N HIS A 29 -5.76 0.06 -5.68
CA HIS A 29 -5.01 0.27 -6.91
C HIS A 29 -5.04 1.71 -7.43
N SER A 30 -5.88 2.58 -6.86
CA SER A 30 -5.95 4.00 -7.23
C SER A 30 -6.24 4.84 -5.98
N ALA A 31 -5.36 4.75 -5.00
CA ALA A 31 -5.54 5.34 -3.68
C ALA A 31 -4.32 6.15 -3.24
N VAL A 32 -4.50 6.93 -2.17
CA VAL A 32 -3.43 7.70 -1.54
C VAL A 32 -3.06 7.05 -0.22
N TYR A 33 -1.80 6.66 -0.08
CA TYR A 33 -1.25 6.07 1.12
C TYR A 33 -0.40 7.06 1.89
N ARG A 34 -0.34 6.87 3.21
CA ARG A 34 0.57 7.59 4.11
C ARG A 34 1.12 6.62 5.14
N CYS A 35 2.42 6.68 5.36
CA CYS A 35 3.07 5.96 6.45
C CYS A 35 2.79 6.68 7.77
N LYS A 36 2.50 5.90 8.82
CA LYS A 36 2.25 6.41 10.16
C LYS A 36 3.12 5.67 11.16
N LEU A 37 4.05 6.40 11.77
CA LEU A 37 4.83 5.94 12.91
C LEU A 37 4.18 6.49 14.18
N LYS A 38 3.88 5.61 15.15
CA LYS A 38 3.22 5.99 16.41
C LYS A 38 3.99 5.43 17.59
N ASN A 39 4.16 6.25 18.62
CA ASN A 39 4.61 5.82 19.95
C ASN A 39 3.64 6.35 21.03
N LEU A 40 4.04 6.24 22.31
CA LEU A 40 3.22 6.70 23.44
C LEU A 40 3.04 8.23 23.49
N VAL A 41 3.98 8.99 22.93
CA VAL A 41 3.98 10.47 22.95
C VAL A 41 3.12 11.02 21.81
N GLY A 42 3.12 10.38 20.64
CA GLY A 42 2.38 10.86 19.48
C GLY A 42 2.57 10.04 18.22
N ALA A 43 2.25 10.65 17.08
CA ALA A 43 2.42 10.04 15.77
C ALA A 43 3.01 11.01 14.75
N VAL A 44 3.86 10.51 13.87
CA VAL A 44 4.41 11.20 12.70
C VAL A 44 3.84 10.56 11.45
N ILE A 45 3.38 11.40 10.51
CA ILE A 45 2.78 10.97 9.24
C ILE A 45 3.67 11.41 8.09
N SER A 46 3.92 10.52 7.13
CA SER A 46 4.69 10.84 5.92
C SER A 46 3.92 11.76 4.97
N ARG A 47 4.62 12.23 3.92
CA ARG A 47 3.96 12.77 2.72
C ARG A 47 3.02 11.75 2.08
N GLU A 48 2.09 12.25 1.29
CA GLU A 48 1.20 11.43 0.48
C GLU A 48 1.95 10.65 -0.59
N VAL A 49 1.55 9.39 -0.76
CA VAL A 49 1.99 8.52 -1.83
C VAL A 49 0.77 8.16 -2.69
N HIS A 50 0.72 8.71 -3.89
CA HIS A 50 -0.34 8.44 -4.85
C HIS A 50 -0.04 7.14 -5.59
N VAL A 51 -0.78 6.08 -5.29
CA VAL A 51 -0.66 4.80 -5.97
C VAL A 51 -1.65 4.75 -7.14
N LYS A 52 -1.13 4.41 -8.32
CA LYS A 52 -1.92 4.08 -9.51
C LYS A 52 -1.37 2.80 -10.11
N ALA A 53 -2.17 1.73 -10.12
CA ALA A 53 -1.75 0.45 -10.62
C ALA A 53 -1.48 0.48 -12.12
N GLY A 54 -0.44 -0.27 -12.52
CA GLY A 54 -0.05 -0.50 -13.90
C GLY A 54 0.45 -1.93 -14.06
N LYS A 55 1.24 -2.20 -15.10
CA LYS A 55 1.75 -3.55 -15.38
C LYS A 55 2.89 -4.03 -14.45
N LEU A 56 3.37 -3.17 -13.54
CA LEU A 56 4.54 -3.43 -12.68
C LEU A 56 4.11 -3.58 -11.22
N ASN A 57 4.94 -4.28 -10.44
CA ASN A 57 4.82 -4.33 -8.99
C ASN A 57 5.09 -2.94 -8.40
N ILE A 58 4.28 -2.56 -7.42
CA ILE A 58 4.40 -1.28 -6.72
C ILE A 58 4.74 -1.57 -5.26
N PHE A 59 5.60 -0.72 -4.70
CA PHE A 59 5.98 -0.75 -3.30
C PHE A 59 5.85 0.66 -2.72
N VAL A 60 5.29 0.76 -1.51
CA VAL A 60 5.30 1.99 -0.72
C VAL A 60 6.16 1.73 0.51
N GLU A 61 7.24 2.49 0.66
CA GLU A 61 8.16 2.33 1.78
C GLU A 61 7.87 3.34 2.90
N CYS A 62 7.69 2.78 4.08
CA CYS A 62 7.89 3.43 5.36
C CYS A 62 9.27 2.99 5.88
#